data_AF-A0A7S0VCI3-F1
#
_entry.id   AF-A0A7S0VCI3-F1
#
_cell.length_a   1.000
_cell.length_b   1.000
_cell.length_c   1.000
_cell.angle_alpha   90.00
_cell.angle_beta   90.00
_cell.angle_gamma   90.00
#
_symmetry.space_group_name_H-M   'P 1'
#
loop_
_entity.id
_entity.type
_entity.pdbx_description
1 polymer ?
#
loop_
_entity_poly.entity_id
_entity_poly.type
_entity_poly.pdbx_seq_one_letter_code
_entity_poly.pdbx_strand_id
1 'polypeptide(L)'
;KSVGSMLFCTTGVLTRKLTGRKKGSGDLSNVSIVFVDEVHERDVHSDFLLIILRRLLDECPSLKVVLMSATMKADKFSQFFGYCPVITIPGRTFPVEEHYVEDFVSLIAGVTVDTNKQLRGDA
;
A
#
# COMPACT_ATOMS: atom_id res chain seq x y z
N LYS A 1 28.17 7.94 -13.89
CA LYS A 1 26.93 8.14 -13.09
C LYS A 1 25.75 8.05 -14.05
N SER A 2 24.84 7.09 -13.86
CA SER A 2 23.57 7.06 -14.61
C SER A 2 22.66 8.12 -13.98
N VAL A 3 22.18 9.07 -14.79
CA VAL A 3 21.18 10.05 -14.37
C VAL A 3 19.83 9.49 -14.81
N GLY A 4 18.88 9.36 -13.89
CA GLY A 4 17.52 8.87 -14.20
C GLY A 4 17.39 7.35 -14.31
N SER A 5 17.79 6.61 -13.27
CA SER A 5 17.48 5.18 -13.15
C SER A 5 16.36 4.92 -12.13
N MET A 6 15.62 3.84 -12.33
CA MET A 6 14.60 3.34 -11.41
C MET A 6 14.97 1.93 -11.01
N LEU A 7 14.98 1.66 -9.70
CA LEU A 7 15.24 0.33 -9.15
C LEU A 7 13.99 -0.14 -8.42
N PHE A 8 13.42 -1.24 -8.89
CA PHE A 8 12.39 -1.98 -8.17
C PHE A 8 13.08 -2.96 -7.23
N CYS A 9 12.63 -3.00 -5.98
CA CYS A 9 13.09 -3.97 -5.00
C CYS A 9 12.00 -4.23 -3.97
N THR A 10 12.06 -5.38 -3.30
CA THR A 10 11.14 -5.67 -2.20
C THR A 10 11.47 -4.83 -0.97
N THR A 11 10.48 -4.61 -0.12
CA THR A 11 10.61 -3.94 1.16
C THR A 11 11.78 -4.48 1.98
N GLY A 12 11.94 -5.81 2.05
CA GLY A 12 13.04 -6.46 2.78
C GLY A 12 14.43 -6.11 2.25
N VAL A 13 14.62 -6.05 0.93
CA VAL A 13 15.91 -5.66 0.32
C VAL A 13 16.25 -4.22 0.66
N LEU A 14 15.27 -3.31 0.57
CA LEU A 14 15.47 -1.91 0.93
C LEU A 14 15.79 -1.77 2.42
N THR A 15 15.00 -2.38 3.30
CA THR A 15 15.22 -2.37 4.76
C THR A 15 16.62 -2.88 5.12
N ARG A 16 17.11 -3.94 4.47
CA ARG A 16 18.46 -4.47 4.69
C ARG A 16 19.55 -3.48 4.26
N LYS A 17 19.37 -2.81 3.12
CA LYS A 17 20.29 -1.74 2.66
C LYS A 17 20.30 -0.55 3.63
N LEU A 18 19.14 -0.19 4.19
CA LEU A 18 19.04 0.91 5.16
C LEU A 18 19.64 0.56 6.53
N THR A 19 19.46 -0.67 6.99
CA THR A 19 19.94 -1.13 8.31
C THR A 19 21.44 -1.42 8.32
N GLY A 20 22.00 -1.85 7.18
CA GLY A 20 23.44 -2.07 7.01
C GLY A 20 24.30 -0.80 7.05
N ARG A 21 23.68 0.38 7.18
CA ARG A 21 24.37 1.67 7.27
C ARG A 21 25.31 1.71 8.48
N LYS A 22 26.61 1.87 8.21
CA LYS A 22 27.52 2.50 9.19
C LYS A 22 27.26 4.00 9.18
N LYS A 23 27.22 4.62 10.36
CA LYS A 23 27.12 6.07 10.55
C LYS A 23 28.20 6.75 9.67
N GLY A 24 27.78 7.47 8.63
CA GLY A 24 28.69 8.22 7.73
C GLY A 24 28.89 7.68 6.30
N SER A 25 28.47 6.46 5.96
CA SER A 25 28.52 5.96 4.56
C SER A 25 27.15 6.10 3.89
N GLY A 26 27.01 7.09 3.01
CA GLY A 26 25.75 7.46 2.35
C GLY A 26 25.29 6.49 1.27
N ASP A 27 24.68 5.36 1.63
CA ASP A 27 24.13 4.42 0.63
C ASP A 27 22.86 4.94 -0.08
N LEU A 28 22.12 5.87 0.54
CA LEU A 28 21.09 6.65 -0.16
C LEU A 28 21.58 8.00 -0.69
N SER A 29 22.88 8.32 -0.62
CA SER A 29 23.38 9.60 -1.16
C SER A 29 23.07 9.77 -2.65
N ASN A 30 22.85 8.64 -3.35
CA ASN A 30 22.48 8.59 -4.75
C ASN A 30 20.99 8.32 -5.00
N VAL A 31 20.16 8.28 -3.94
CA VAL A 31 18.71 8.04 -4.06
C VAL A 31 17.95 9.32 -3.74
N SER A 32 17.32 9.89 -4.76
CA SER A 32 16.54 11.13 -4.62
C SER A 32 15.13 10.89 -4.10
N ILE A 33 14.50 9.77 -4.51
CA ILE A 33 13.09 9.47 -4.22
C ILE A 33 12.94 7.99 -3.91
N VAL A 34 12.18 7.68 -2.86
CA VAL A 34 11.74 6.32 -2.52
C VAL A 34 10.22 6.25 -2.71
N PHE A 35 9.78 5.34 -3.56
CA PHE A 35 8.37 4.96 -3.68
C PHE A 35 8.13 3.71 -2.84
N VAL A 36 7.12 3.75 -1.97
CA VAL A 36 6.64 2.58 -1.24
C VAL A 36 5.28 2.22 -1.80
N ASP A 37 5.21 1.10 -2.50
CA ASP A 37 3.99 0.60 -3.11
C ASP A 37 3.17 -0.26 -2.15
N GLU A 38 1.89 -0.40 -2.42
CA GLU A 38 0.95 -1.25 -1.71
C GLU A 38 0.99 -1.15 -0.18
N VAL A 39 1.18 0.07 0.34
CA VAL A 39 1.22 0.29 1.81
C VAL A 39 -0.07 -0.14 2.51
N HIS A 40 -1.15 -0.33 1.75
CA HIS A 40 -2.45 -0.77 2.25
C HIS A 40 -2.49 -2.22 2.75
N GLU A 41 -1.54 -3.07 2.35
CA GLU A 41 -1.48 -4.47 2.80
C GLU A 41 -1.09 -4.60 4.27
N ARG A 42 -0.48 -3.55 4.86
CA ARG A 42 -0.10 -3.49 6.29
C ARG A 42 0.79 -4.65 6.76
N ASP A 43 1.64 -5.17 5.87
CA ASP A 43 2.65 -6.15 6.25
C ASP A 43 3.70 -5.58 7.21
N VAL A 44 4.23 -6.43 8.11
CA VAL A 44 5.19 -6.07 9.15
C VAL A 44 6.45 -5.42 8.56
N HIS A 45 6.94 -5.92 7.41
CA HIS A 45 8.12 -5.37 6.79
C HIS A 45 7.87 -3.95 6.28
N SER A 46 6.68 -3.71 5.73
CA SER A 46 6.27 -2.40 5.19
C SER A 46 6.12 -1.38 6.32
N ASP A 47 5.44 -1.74 7.41
CA ASP A 47 5.31 -0.86 8.58
C ASP A 47 6.69 -0.51 9.19
N PHE A 48 7.60 -1.48 9.28
CA PHE A 48 8.97 -1.23 9.77
C PHE A 48 9.77 -0.31 8.82
N LEU A 49 9.65 -0.50 7.50
CA LEU A 49 10.26 0.40 6.53
C LEU A 49 9.74 1.84 6.68
N LEU A 50 8.42 2.03 6.86
CA LEU A 50 7.83 3.36 7.04
C LEU A 50 8.37 4.07 8.29
N ILE A 51 8.60 3.35 9.39
CA ILE A 51 9.23 3.90 10.60
C ILE A 51 10.66 4.38 10.30
N ILE A 52 11.45 3.58 9.58
CA ILE A 52 12.82 3.97 9.20
C ILE A 52 12.79 5.19 8.29
N LEU A 53 11.93 5.20 7.27
CA LEU A 53 11.83 6.29 6.31
C LEU A 53 11.38 7.61 6.98
N ARG A 54 10.43 7.56 7.90
CA ARG A 54 10.01 8.73 8.69
C ARG A 54 11.20 9.38 9.39
N ARG A 55 12.03 8.57 10.07
CA ARG A 55 13.24 9.07 10.75
C ARG A 55 14.27 9.61 9.77
N LEU A 56 14.43 8.96 8.62
CA LEU A 56 15.37 9.42 7.58
C LEU A 56 14.96 10.74 6.94
N LEU A 57 13.67 11.06 6.85
CA LEU A 57 13.21 12.35 6.35
C LEU A 57 13.67 13.52 7.24
N ASP A 58 13.75 13.31 8.55
CA ASP A 58 14.28 14.31 9.49
C ASP A 58 15.81 14.49 9.35
N GLU A 59 16.53 13.42 9.02
CA GLU A 59 18.00 13.43 8.90
C GLU A 59 18.50 13.80 7.48
N CYS A 60 17.69 13.59 6.45
CA CYS A 60 18.05 13.77 5.05
C CYS A 60 17.02 14.64 4.30
N PRO A 61 17.12 15.98 4.39
CA PRO A 61 16.15 16.89 3.78
C PRO A 61 16.03 16.80 2.24
N SER A 62 17.03 16.23 1.58
CA SER A 62 17.02 16.01 0.12
C SER A 62 16.24 14.78 -0.32
N LEU A 63 15.92 13.86 0.61
CA LEU A 63 15.20 12.63 0.32
C LEU A 63 13.70 12.94 0.19
N LYS A 64 13.07 12.40 -0.85
CA LYS A 64 11.61 12.43 -0.99
C LYS A 64 11.05 11.02 -0.83
N VAL A 65 9.88 10.90 -0.20
CA VAL A 65 9.15 9.64 -0.04
C VAL A 65 7.77 9.80 -0.64
N VAL A 66 7.34 8.83 -1.44
CA VAL A 66 5.99 8.73 -2.01
C VAL A 66 5.38 7.42 -1.58
N LEU A 67 4.18 7.46 -1.01
CA LEU A 67 3.43 6.29 -0.59
C LEU A 67 2.31 6.04 -1.60
N MET A 68 2.19 4.81 -2.10
CA MET A 68 1.17 4.41 -3.07
C MET A 68 0.26 3.36 -2.43
N SER A 69 -1.04 3.55 -2.59
CA SER A 69 -2.09 2.75 -1.95
C SER A 69 -3.29 2.62 -2.88
N ALA A 70 -3.82 1.41 -3.02
CA ALA A 70 -5.06 1.17 -3.77
C ALA A 70 -6.34 1.47 -2.96
N THR A 71 -6.24 1.76 -1.66
CA THR A 71 -7.42 1.89 -0.78
C THR A 71 -7.65 3.33 -0.31
N MET A 72 -8.89 3.64 0.05
CA MET A 72 -9.30 4.97 0.55
C MET A 72 -8.75 5.32 1.95
N LYS A 73 -7.95 4.45 2.59
CA LYS A 73 -7.41 4.69 3.95
C LYS A 73 -6.06 5.43 3.94
N ALA A 74 -5.83 6.32 2.97
CA ALA A 74 -4.61 7.11 2.85
C ALA A 74 -4.39 8.07 4.04
N ASP A 75 -5.46 8.51 4.70
CA ASP A 75 -5.42 9.47 5.81
C ASP A 75 -4.55 9.01 6.99
N LYS A 76 -4.55 7.70 7.29
CA LYS A 76 -3.72 7.14 8.36
C LYS A 76 -2.23 7.30 8.07
N PHE A 77 -1.84 7.11 6.81
CA PHE A 77 -0.46 7.34 6.37
C PHE A 77 -0.14 8.82 6.31
N SER A 78 -1.09 9.67 5.89
CA SER A 78 -0.91 11.12 5.93
C SER A 78 -0.64 11.61 7.35
N GLN A 79 -1.48 11.25 8.33
CA GLN A 79 -1.27 11.55 9.74
C GLN A 79 0.06 10.95 10.26
N PHE A 80 0.30 9.69 9.90
CA PHE A 80 1.60 9.00 9.82
C PHE A 80 2.76 9.96 9.63
N PHE A 81 2.77 10.58 8.46
CA PHE A 81 3.83 11.41 7.94
C PHE A 81 3.62 12.92 8.22
N GLY A 82 2.82 13.27 9.23
CA GLY A 82 2.64 14.66 9.66
C GLY A 82 1.64 15.45 8.81
N TYR A 83 0.51 14.82 8.48
CA TYR A 83 -0.54 15.36 7.61
C TYR A 83 -0.01 15.73 6.21
N CYS A 84 0.79 14.84 5.61
CA CYS A 84 1.32 15.06 4.28
C CYS A 84 0.21 15.10 3.21
N PRO A 85 0.42 15.79 2.07
CA PRO A 85 -0.56 15.86 1.00
C PRO A 85 -0.99 14.47 0.51
N VAL A 86 -2.28 14.31 0.23
CA VAL A 86 -2.86 13.10 -0.35
C VAL A 86 -3.39 13.45 -1.74
N ILE A 87 -3.02 12.64 -2.74
CA ILE A 87 -3.50 12.78 -4.11
C ILE A 87 -4.26 11.50 -4.45
N THR A 88 -5.53 11.65 -4.85
CA THR A 88 -6.37 10.54 -5.30
C THR A 88 -6.38 10.49 -6.82
N ILE A 89 -5.99 9.34 -7.37
CA ILE A 89 -6.03 9.09 -8.82
C ILE A 89 -7.26 8.24 -9.11
N PRO A 90 -8.20 8.69 -9.97
CA PRO A 90 -9.39 7.91 -10.30
C PRO A 90 -8.99 6.64 -11.05
N GLY A 91 -9.45 5.49 -10.55
CA GLY A 91 -9.32 4.20 -11.23
C GLY A 91 -10.30 4.08 -12.40
N ARG A 92 -9.97 3.18 -13.33
CA ARG A 92 -10.92 2.67 -14.32
C ARG A 92 -11.18 1.21 -14.00
N THR A 93 -12.44 0.83 -13.91
CA THR A 93 -12.86 -0.56 -13.74
C THR A 93 -13.74 -0.97 -14.92
N PHE A 94 -13.72 -2.26 -15.21
CA PHE A 94 -14.69 -2.89 -16.10
C PHE A 94 -15.74 -3.58 -15.23
N PRO A 95 -17.00 -3.71 -15.70
CA PRO A 95 -18.02 -4.44 -14.95
C PRO A 95 -17.55 -5.88 -14.71
N VAL A 96 -17.56 -6.28 -13.44
CA VAL A 96 -17.28 -7.65 -13.00
C VAL A 96 -18.58 -8.16 -12.36
N GLU A 97 -19.03 -9.34 -12.77
CA GLU A 97 -20.17 -10.00 -12.16
C GLU A 97 -19.75 -10.59 -10.81
N GLU A 98 -20.47 -10.22 -9.75
CA GLU A 98 -20.24 -10.74 -8.40
C GLU A 98 -21.17 -11.93 -8.16
N HIS A 99 -20.59 -13.07 -7.79
CA HIS A 99 -21.33 -14.24 -7.35
C HIS A 99 -21.00 -14.54 -5.89
N TYR A 100 -22.04 -14.75 -5.10
CA TYR A 100 -21.94 -15.13 -3.70
C TYR A 100 -22.11 -16.65 -3.55
N VAL A 101 -21.83 -17.18 -2.36
CA VAL A 101 -21.84 -18.64 -2.11
C VAL A 101 -23.19 -19.25 -2.47
N GLU A 102 -24.28 -18.53 -2.21
CA GLU A 102 -25.66 -18.93 -2.48
C GLU A 102 -25.94 -19.16 -3.97
N ASP A 103 -25.29 -18.36 -4.84
CA ASP A 103 -25.41 -18.48 -6.30
C ASP A 103 -24.77 -19.80 -6.78
N PHE A 104 -23.65 -20.18 -6.18
CA PHE A 104 -22.94 -21.43 -6.49
C PHE A 104 -23.65 -22.66 -5.91
N VAL A 105 -24.22 -22.58 -4.70
CA VAL A 105 -25.03 -23.68 -4.14
C VAL A 105 -26.22 -23.96 -5.05
N SER A 106 -26.88 -22.91 -5.54
CA SER A 106 -28.01 -23.04 -6.46
C SER A 106 -27.60 -23.64 -7.81
N LEU A 107 -26.41 -23.29 -8.30
CA LEU A 107 -25.86 -23.79 -9.55
C LEU A 107 -25.41 -25.27 -9.46
N ILE A 108 -24.78 -25.66 -8.36
CA ILE A 108 -24.15 -26.99 -8.21
C ILE A 108 -25.14 -28.04 -7.68
N ALA A 109 -25.98 -27.68 -6.70
CA ALA A 109 -26.90 -28.62 -6.07
C ALA A 109 -28.21 -28.80 -6.85
N GLY A 110 -28.49 -27.96 -7.86
CA GLY A 110 -29.81 -27.90 -8.52
C GLY A 110 -30.94 -27.52 -7.55
N VAL A 111 -30.59 -27.03 -6.36
CA VAL A 111 -31.53 -26.60 -5.31
C VAL A 111 -31.62 -25.09 -5.40
N THR A 112 -32.78 -24.57 -5.79
CA THR A 112 -33.05 -23.13 -5.74
C THR A 112 -33.08 -22.70 -4.27
N VAL A 113 -32.04 -22.00 -3.81
CA VAL A 113 -32.06 -21.37 -2.49
C VAL A 113 -32.78 -20.04 -2.63
N ASP A 114 -34.02 -19.95 -2.15
CA ASP A 114 -34.76 -18.69 -2.08
C ASP A 114 -34.07 -17.72 -1.10
N THR A 115 -33.12 -16.93 -1.60
CA THR A 115 -32.43 -15.88 -0.83
C THR A 115 -33.33 -14.71 -0.44
N ASN A 116 -34.57 -14.67 -0.96
CA ASN A 116 -35.50 -13.56 -0.76
C ASN A 116 -36.34 -13.63 0.54
N LYS A 117 -35.95 -14.44 1.54
CA LYS A 117 -36.72 -14.57 2.79
C LYS A 117 -36.19 -13.80 3.99
N GLN A 118 -35.14 -12.98 3.88
CA GLN A 118 -34.64 -12.23 5.04
C GLN A 118 -33.97 -10.88 4.71
N LEU A 119 -34.63 -10.01 3.95
CA LEU A 119 -34.36 -8.56 3.96
C LEU A 119 -35.65 -7.70 4.04
N ARG A 120 -36.78 -8.30 4.42
CA ARG A 120 -37.97 -7.58 4.90
C ARG A 120 -38.26 -8.01 6.34
N GLY A 121 -37.66 -7.28 7.27
CA GLY A 121 -37.83 -7.47 8.71
C GLY A 121 -37.18 -6.29 9.45
N ASP A 122 -37.93 -5.18 9.47
CA ASP A 122 -38.05 -4.16 10.51
C ASP A 122 -36.82 -3.38 11.05
N ALA A 123 -36.98 -2.05 10.97
CA ALA A 123 -36.34 -0.93 11.69
C ALA A 123 -34.94 -0.46 11.24
#